data_AF-A0A0K2RN19-F1
#
_entry.id   AF-A0A0K2RN19-F1
#
_cell.length_a   1.000
_cell.length_b   1.000
_cell.length_c   1.000
_cell.angle_alpha   90.00
_cell.angle_beta   90.00
_cell.angle_gamma   90.00
#
_symmetry.space_group_name_H-M   'P 1'
#
loop_
_entity.id
_entity.type
_entity.pdbx_description
1 polymer ?
#
loop_
_entity_poly.entity_id
_entity_poly.type
_entity_poly.pdbx_seq_one_letter_code
_entity_poly.pdbx_strand_id
1 'polypeptide(L)'
;MDRASSGLREGEPIRFERISGDAGTELAYIVEIEWARAKVGGSDEVSPIPLRVTTIFRREDGEWKVVHRHADPILSPRPIESLVQS
;
A
#
# COMPACT_ATOMS: atom_id res chain seq x y z
N MET A 1 -5.08 -6.27 18.68
CA MET A 1 -4.79 -6.57 17.26
C MET A 1 -5.47 -5.46 16.46
N ASP A 2 -4.92 -4.24 16.49
CA ASP A 2 -5.69 -3.03 16.11
C ASP A 2 -4.78 -1.81 15.81
N ARG A 3 -3.62 -2.03 15.19
CA ARG A 3 -2.61 -0.96 15.04
C ARG A 3 -2.01 -0.78 13.64
N ALA A 4 -2.31 -1.65 12.68
CA ALA A 4 -1.70 -1.54 11.35
C ALA A 4 -2.33 -0.41 10.51
N SER A 5 -3.60 -0.07 10.73
CA SER A 5 -4.30 1.03 10.04
C SER A 5 -4.45 2.30 10.88
N SER A 6 -4.15 2.28 12.19
CA SER A 6 -4.48 3.38 13.10
C SER A 6 -3.48 4.55 13.08
N GLY A 7 -2.41 4.45 12.31
CA GLY A 7 -1.29 5.39 12.37
C GLY A 7 -1.33 6.53 11.36
N LEU A 8 -1.96 6.34 10.19
CA LEU A 8 -2.04 7.36 9.15
C LEU A 8 -3.39 8.06 9.20
N ARG A 9 -3.37 9.38 9.28
CA ARG A 9 -4.57 10.24 9.23
C ARG A 9 -4.41 11.27 8.12
N GLU A 10 -5.52 11.67 7.50
CA GLU A 10 -5.55 12.72 6.46
C GLU A 10 -4.53 12.45 5.33
N GLY A 11 -4.57 11.22 4.81
CA GLY A 11 -3.63 10.75 3.79
C GLY A 11 -4.02 11.15 2.37
N GLU A 12 -3.12 11.80 1.64
CA GLU A 12 -3.29 12.13 0.22
C GLU A 12 -2.13 11.55 -0.61
N PRO A 13 -2.40 10.77 -1.69
CA PRO A 13 -1.34 10.31 -2.56
C PRO A 13 -0.77 11.48 -3.38
N ILE A 14 0.55 11.61 -3.41
CA ILE A 14 1.25 12.68 -4.14
C ILE A 14 2.02 12.16 -5.36
N ARG A 15 2.45 10.90 -5.35
CA ARG A 15 3.23 10.30 -6.43
C ARG A 15 3.07 8.79 -6.43
N PHE A 16 3.03 8.22 -7.63
CA PHE A 16 3.02 6.79 -7.87
C PHE A 16 4.26 6.40 -8.68
N GLU A 17 4.96 5.36 -8.26
CA GLU A 17 6.08 4.77 -8.98
C GLU A 17 5.74 3.30 -9.27
N ARG A 18 5.45 2.98 -10.54
CA ARG A 18 5.15 1.61 -10.97
C ARG A 18 6.40 0.74 -10.91
N ILE A 19 6.38 -0.32 -10.12
CA ILE A 19 7.43 -1.34 -10.07
C ILE A 19 7.13 -2.44 -11.10
N SER A 20 5.92 -2.98 -11.07
CA SER A 20 5.46 -4.01 -12.00
C SER A 20 3.95 -4.02 -12.13
N GLY A 21 3.44 -4.65 -13.18
CA GLY A 21 2.02 -4.87 -13.34
C GLY A 21 1.75 -5.64 -14.61
N ASP A 22 0.63 -6.36 -14.61
CA ASP A 22 0.16 -7.11 -15.77
C ASP A 22 -1.36 -7.27 -15.70
N ALA A 23 -1.98 -7.55 -16.85
CA ALA A 23 -3.41 -7.76 -16.98
C ALA A 23 -3.70 -8.99 -17.85
N GLY A 24 -4.36 -9.98 -17.26
CA GLY A 24 -5.01 -11.08 -17.98
C GLY A 24 -6.47 -10.74 -18.31
N THR A 25 -7.24 -11.75 -18.69
CA THR A 25 -8.66 -11.57 -19.06
C THR A 25 -9.55 -11.21 -17.87
N GLU A 26 -9.34 -11.88 -16.73
CA GLU A 26 -10.21 -11.80 -15.54
C GLU A 26 -9.53 -11.13 -14.34
N LEU A 27 -8.19 -11.13 -14.30
CA LEU A 27 -7.39 -10.60 -13.20
C LEU A 27 -6.28 -9.71 -13.73
N ALA A 28 -6.00 -8.64 -12.99
CA ALA A 28 -4.85 -7.78 -13.22
C ALA A 28 -4.23 -7.40 -11.87
N TYR A 29 -2.96 -6.98 -11.90
CA TYR A 29 -2.30 -6.48 -10.71
C TYR A 29 -1.37 -5.32 -11.05
N ILE A 30 -1.14 -4.47 -10.04
CA ILE A 30 -0.06 -3.49 -10.04
C ILE A 30 0.69 -3.57 -8.71
N VAL A 31 2.00 -3.41 -8.78
CA VAL A 31 2.90 -3.22 -7.64
C VAL A 31 3.58 -1.87 -7.81
N GLU A 32 3.46 -1.03 -6.79
CA GLU A 32 3.89 0.37 -6.85
C GLU A 32 4.55 0.80 -5.53
N ILE A 33 5.42 1.81 -5.61
CA ILE A 33 5.68 2.68 -4.47
C ILE A 33 4.75 3.88 -4.58
N GLU A 34 3.86 4.04 -3.61
CA GLU A 34 3.04 5.23 -3.48
C GLU A 34 3.65 6.16 -2.43
N TRP A 35 3.87 7.42 -2.78
CA TRP A 35 4.17 8.44 -1.80
C TRP A 35 2.86 9.10 -1.38
N ALA A 36 2.55 9.02 -0.09
CA ALA A 36 1.42 9.71 0.51
C ALA A 36 1.90 10.83 1.43
N ARG A 37 1.13 11.91 1.57
CA ARG A 37 1.28 12.87 2.67
C ARG A 37 0.25 12.53 3.72
N ALA A 38 0.69 12.26 4.94
CA ALA A 38 -0.23 11.93 6.03
C ALA A 38 0.36 12.34 7.39
N LYS A 39 -0.53 12.52 8.36
CA LYS A 39 -0.16 12.65 9.77
C LYS A 39 0.11 11.26 10.34
N VAL A 40 1.23 11.12 11.07
CA VAL A 40 1.68 9.83 11.63
C VAL A 40 1.50 9.81 13.14
N GLY A 41 0.77 8.81 13.64
CA GLY A 41 0.50 8.63 15.06
C GLY A 41 -0.23 9.83 15.65
N GLY A 42 0.29 10.34 16.77
CA GLY A 42 -0.22 11.53 17.45
C GLY A 42 0.32 12.87 16.93
N SER A 43 1.15 12.87 15.88
CA SER A 43 1.67 14.11 15.30
C SER A 43 0.61 14.80 14.44
N ASP A 44 0.59 16.13 14.46
CA ASP A 44 -0.17 16.95 13.52
C ASP A 44 0.68 17.42 12.32
N GLU A 45 1.97 17.10 12.32
CA GLU A 45 2.84 17.32 11.17
C GLU A 45 2.49 16.33 10.04
N VAL A 46 2.36 16.88 8.83
CA VAL A 46 2.12 16.09 7.61
C VAL A 46 3.46 15.71 7.00
N SER A 47 3.80 14.43 7.02
CA SER A 47 5.04 13.90 6.46
C SER A 47 4.80 13.09 5.19
N PRO A 48 5.74 13.09 4.23
CA PRO A 48 5.72 12.15 3.13
C PRO A 48 6.04 10.73 3.64
N ILE A 49 5.22 9.76 3.25
CA ILE A 49 5.32 8.36 3.66
C ILE A 49 5.27 7.52 2.39
N PRO A 50 6.36 6.84 2.04
CA PRO A 50 6.33 5.88 0.96
C PRO A 50 5.67 4.60 1.44
N LEU A 51 4.83 4.02 0.59
CA LEU A 51 4.09 2.78 0.83
C LEU A 51 4.41 1.83 -0.31
N ARG A 52 4.75 0.57 0.00
CA ARG A 52 4.66 -0.49 -0.99
C ARG A 52 3.20 -0.86 -1.14
N VAL A 53 2.68 -0.73 -2.34
CA VAL A 53 1.27 -1.01 -2.63
C VAL A 53 1.16 -2.13 -3.63
N THR A 54 0.29 -3.10 -3.33
CA THR A 54 -0.18 -4.09 -4.29
C THR A 54 -1.68 -3.92 -4.43
N THR A 55 -2.13 -3.66 -5.64
CA THR A 55 -3.56 -3.60 -5.97
C THR A 55 -3.88 -4.69 -6.96
N ILE A 56 -4.88 -5.50 -6.64
CA ILE A 56 -5.40 -6.57 -7.49
C ILE A 56 -6.77 -6.15 -7.99
N PHE A 57 -6.95 -6.31 -9.29
CA PHE A 57 -8.19 -6.03 -9.97
C PHE A 57 -8.82 -7.32 -10.48
N ARG A 58 -10.15 -7.37 -10.47
CA ARG A 58 -10.94 -8.39 -11.15
C ARG A 58 -11.84 -7.73 -12.18
N ARG A 59 -12.03 -8.39 -13.31
CA ARG A 59 -13.00 -7.95 -14.31
C ARG A 59 -14.39 -8.43 -13.91
N GLU A 60 -15.33 -7.51 -13.76
CA GLU A 60 -16.72 -7.77 -13.40
C GLU A 60 -17.61 -6.95 -14.33
N ASP A 61 -18.53 -7.61 -15.05
CA ASP A 61 -19.42 -6.99 -16.04
C ASP A 61 -18.70 -6.11 -17.07
N GLY A 62 -17.50 -6.54 -17.48
CA GLY A 62 -16.66 -5.84 -18.45
C GLY A 62 -15.77 -4.74 -17.88
N GLU A 63 -15.92 -4.41 -16.60
CA GLU A 63 -15.18 -3.35 -15.90
C GLU A 63 -14.14 -3.91 -14.91
N TRP A 64 -13.03 -3.19 -14.72
CA TRP A 64 -12.05 -3.56 -13.70
C TRP A 64 -12.46 -3.00 -12.33
N LYS A 65 -12.57 -3.88 -11.34
CA LYS A 65 -12.85 -3.55 -9.94
C LYS A 65 -11.65 -3.87 -9.07
N VAL A 66 -11.33 -2.99 -8.13
CA VAL A 66 -10.33 -3.30 -7.09
C VAL A 66 -10.93 -4.35 -6.15
N VAL A 67 -10.38 -5.55 -6.17
CA VAL A 67 -10.83 -6.65 -5.27
C VAL A 67 -9.91 -6.83 -4.08
N HIS A 68 -8.67 -6.33 -4.18
CA HIS A 68 -7.75 -6.28 -3.06
C HIS A 68 -6.79 -5.09 -3.22
N ARG A 69 -6.50 -4.43 -2.11
CA ARG A 69 -5.44 -3.43 -2.00
C ARG A 69 -4.73 -3.61 -0.68
N HIS A 70 -3.41 -3.75 -0.74
CA HIS A 70 -2.55 -3.77 0.43
C HIS A 70 -1.52 -2.66 0.29
N ALA A 71 -1.37 -1.82 1.31
CA ALA A 71 -0.42 -0.73 1.36
C ALA A 71 0.32 -0.76 2.70
N ASP A 72 1.65 -0.81 2.67
CA ASP A 72 2.47 -1.01 3.86
C ASP A 72 3.74 -0.12 3.84
N PRO A 73 4.09 0.53 4.96
CA PRO A 73 5.24 1.44 5.05
C PRO A 73 6.59 0.73 5.28
N ILE A 74 6.67 -0.60 5.25
CA ILE A 74 7.94 -1.32 5.44
C ILE A 74 8.74 -1.24 4.13
N LEU A 75 9.59 -0.25 3.99
CA LEU A 75 10.33 -0.01 2.74
C LEU A 75 11.69 -0.70 2.68
N SER A 76 12.22 -1.12 3.83
CA SER A 76 13.46 -1.87 3.91
C SER A 76 13.18 -3.37 4.07
N PRO A 77 13.99 -4.24 3.44
CA PRO A 77 13.96 -5.67 3.73
C PRO A 77 14.11 -5.88 5.23
N ARG A 78 13.18 -6.61 5.83
CA ARG A 78 13.31 -7.08 7.20
C ARG A 78 13.84 -8.51 7.15
N PRO A 79 14.97 -8.81 7.82
CA PRO A 79 15.44 -10.18 7.95
C PRO A 79 14.35 -11.05 8.57
N ILE A 80 14.20 -12.29 8.10
CA ILE A 80 13.11 -13.18 8.52
C ILE A 80 13.16 -13.45 10.04
N GLU A 81 14.36 -13.39 10.60
CA GLU A 81 14.68 -13.51 12.01
C GLU A 81 13.99 -12.44 12.87
N SER A 82 13.75 -11.23 12.31
CA SER A 82 13.06 -10.14 13.01
C SER A 82 11.56 -10.41 13.26
N LEU A 83 11.01 -11.47 12.68
CA LEU A 83 9.61 -11.86 12.85
C LEU A 83 9.37 -12.77 14.07
N VAL A 84 10.44 -13.32 14.67
CA VAL A 84 10.32 -14.14 15.88
C VAL A 84 10.00 -13.23 17.06
N GLN A 85 8.80 -13.40 17.63
CA GLN A 85 8.44 -12.73 18.89
C GLN A 85 9.19 -13.42 20.03
N SER A 86 10.00 -12.65 20.77
CA SER A 86 10.60 -13.08 22.03
C SER A 86 9.56 -13.21 23.13
#